data_AF-A0A399NPS4-F1
#
_entry.id   AF-A0A399NPS4-F1
#
_cell.length_a   1.000
_cell.length_b   1.000
_cell.length_c   1.000
_cell.angle_alpha   90.00
_cell.angle_beta   90.00
_cell.angle_gamma   90.00
#
_symmetry.space_group_name_H-M   'P 1'
#
loop_
_entity.id
_entity.type
_entity.pdbx_description
1 polymer ?
#
loop_
_entity_poly.entity_id
_entity_poly.type
_entity_poly.pdbx_seq_one_letter_code
_entity_poly.pdbx_strand_id
1 'polypeptide(L)'
;EINRTPPKTQSALLEAMEERQVTVDGESHALPDPFLVAATQNPVEYEGTYTLPEAQLDRFLLKLVLDLPEREAEVEVLRRHSTGFDPRDLHAAGVRPVLDADGLRRAQA
;
A
#
# COMPACT_ATOMS: atom_id res chain seq x y z
N GLU A 1 3.41 8.74 -1.13
CA GLU A 1 4.72 8.22 -0.68
C GLU A 1 4.90 8.53 0.80
N ILE A 2 4.97 7.50 1.63
CA ILE A 2 4.99 7.65 3.10
C ILE A 2 6.25 8.41 3.57
N ASN A 3 7.37 8.19 2.90
CA ASN A 3 8.65 8.85 3.20
C ASN A 3 8.69 10.35 2.86
N ARG A 4 7.70 10.91 2.15
CA ARG A 4 7.65 12.37 1.88
C ARG A 4 6.80 13.14 2.91
N THR A 5 6.19 12.42 3.85
CA THR A 5 5.38 13.03 4.91
C THR A 5 6.23 13.27 6.16
N PRO A 6 6.00 14.36 6.92
CA PRO A 6 6.72 14.60 8.15
C PRO A 6 6.57 13.44 9.15
N PRO A 7 7.54 13.21 10.05
CA PRO A 7 7.50 12.10 11.01
C PRO A 7 6.21 12.06 11.86
N LYS A 8 5.64 13.23 12.19
CA LYS A 8 4.37 13.32 12.92
C LYS A 8 3.20 12.69 12.15
N THR A 9 3.14 12.92 10.83
CA THR A 9 2.10 12.35 9.96
C THR A 9 2.30 10.85 9.77
N GLN A 10 3.56 10.40 9.64
CA GLN A 10 3.88 8.97 9.60
C GLN A 10 3.42 8.27 10.88
N SER A 11 3.75 8.82 12.06
CA SER A 11 3.32 8.27 13.34
C SER A 11 1.79 8.21 13.48
N ALA A 12 1.07 9.24 13.04
CA ALA A 12 -0.40 9.24 13.09
C ALA A 12 -1.03 8.13 12.24
N LEU A 13 -0.46 7.84 11.06
CA LEU A 13 -0.90 6.70 10.23
C LEU A 13 -0.63 5.36 10.93
N LEU A 14 0.56 5.19 11.53
CA LEU A 14 0.95 3.96 12.20
C LEU A 14 0.13 3.73 13.48
N GLU A 15 -0.21 4.79 14.21
CA GLU A 15 -1.13 4.74 15.34
C GLU A 15 -2.52 4.27 14.89
N ALA A 16 -3.05 4.81 13.79
CA ALA A 16 -4.32 4.37 13.23
C ALA A 16 -4.31 2.89 12.81
N MET A 17 -3.18 2.39 12.30
CA MET A 17 -3.00 0.98 11.96
C MET A 17 -3.02 0.07 13.19
N GLU A 18 -2.39 0.49 14.29
CA GLU A 18 -2.27 -0.29 15.53
C GLU A 18 -3.58 -0.26 16.33
N GLU A 19 -4.11 0.93 16.57
CA GLU A 19 -5.26 1.16 17.46
C GLU A 19 -6.61 0.93 16.76
N ARG A 20 -6.61 0.81 15.42
CA ARG A 20 -7.83 0.67 14.59
C ARG A 20 -8.86 1.78 14.81
N GLN A 21 -8.41 2.97 15.19
CA GLN A 21 -9.24 4.16 15.37
C GLN A 21 -8.43 5.42 15.08
N VAL A 22 -9.12 6.53 14.88
CA VAL A 22 -8.52 7.87 14.77
C VAL A 22 -9.26 8.83 15.69
N THR A 23 -8.56 9.79 16.28
CA THR A 23 -9.18 10.83 17.12
C THR A 23 -9.08 12.19 16.43
N VAL A 24 -10.21 12.86 16.26
CA VAL A 24 -10.31 14.20 15.66
C VAL A 24 -11.14 15.07 16.60
N ASP A 25 -10.64 16.26 16.95
CA ASP A 25 -11.32 17.22 17.83
C ASP A 25 -11.80 16.63 19.17
N GLY A 26 -11.09 15.62 19.69
CA GLY A 26 -11.40 14.93 20.94
C GLY A 26 -12.43 13.80 20.81
N GLU A 27 -12.95 13.55 19.60
CA GLU A 27 -13.85 12.44 19.30
C GLU A 27 -13.10 11.31 18.60
N SER A 28 -13.25 10.08 19.12
CA SER A 28 -12.63 8.89 18.53
C SER A 28 -13.59 8.20 17.56
N HIS A 29 -13.07 7.88 16.37
CA HIS A 29 -13.79 7.20 15.29
C HIS A 29 -13.09 5.88 14.98
N ALA A 30 -13.85 4.78 15.05
CA ALA A 30 -13.34 3.46 14.67
C ALA A 30 -13.06 3.38 13.17
N LEU A 31 -11.99 2.70 12.79
CA LEU A 31 -11.72 2.39 11.39
C LEU A 31 -12.63 1.25 10.90
N PRO A 32 -12.92 1.19 9.58
CA PRO A 32 -13.67 0.08 9.00
C PRO A 32 -13.00 -1.26 9.27
N ASP A 33 -13.80 -2.33 9.27
CA ASP A 33 -13.28 -3.69 9.34
C ASP A 33 -13.77 -4.49 8.11
N PRO A 34 -12.88 -4.89 7.19
CA PRO A 34 -11.42 -4.80 7.26
C PRO A 34 -10.84 -3.40 6.94
N PHE A 35 -9.67 -3.11 7.51
CA PHE A 35 -8.84 -1.94 7.17
C PHE A 35 -7.48 -2.40 6.65
N LEU A 36 -7.04 -1.82 5.52
CA LEU A 36 -5.76 -2.15 4.89
C LEU A 36 -5.01 -0.87 4.50
N VAL A 37 -3.71 -0.84 4.78
CA VAL A 37 -2.81 0.21 4.35
C VAL A 37 -1.81 -0.35 3.34
N ALA A 38 -1.79 0.24 2.14
CA ALA A 38 -0.74 0.03 1.14
C ALA A 38 0.13 1.29 1.06
N ALA A 39 1.29 1.27 1.70
CA ALA A 39 2.23 2.39 1.71
C ALA A 39 3.31 2.21 0.64
N THR A 40 3.61 3.27 -0.09
CA THR A 40 4.70 3.30 -1.09
C THR A 40 5.82 4.23 -0.63
N GLN A 41 7.05 3.90 -1.00
CA GLN A 41 8.24 4.72 -0.77
C GLN A 41 9.12 4.69 -2.02
N ASN A 42 9.53 5.87 -2.49
CA ASN A 42 10.58 5.98 -3.51
C ASN A 42 11.95 6.05 -2.80
N PRO A 43 12.86 5.07 -3.00
CA PRO A 43 14.16 5.06 -2.32
C PRO A 43 15.20 6.01 -2.93
N VAL A 44 14.95 6.57 -4.12
CA VAL A 44 15.94 7.33 -4.89
C VAL A 44 15.93 8.83 -4.58
N GLU A 45 14.80 9.37 -4.11
CA GLU A 45 14.66 10.78 -3.74
C GLU A 45 15.11 11.00 -2.30
N TYR A 46 16.08 11.89 -2.08
CA TYR A 46 16.61 12.22 -0.75
C TYR A 46 16.12 13.57 -0.23
N GLU A 47 15.85 14.54 -1.11
CA GLU A 47 15.42 15.88 -0.70
C GLU A 47 13.96 15.87 -0.21
N GLY A 48 13.75 16.38 1.01
CA GLY A 48 12.41 16.44 1.60
C GLY A 48 11.83 15.08 1.98
N THR A 49 12.69 14.09 2.25
CA THR A 49 12.25 12.75 2.68
C THR A 49 12.67 12.40 4.10
N TYR A 50 11.84 11.60 4.75
CA TYR A 50 11.98 11.07 6.10
C TYR A 50 11.89 9.56 6.02
N THR A 51 13.01 8.89 6.23
CA THR A 51 13.07 7.42 6.25
C THR A 51 12.28 6.88 7.43
N LEU A 52 11.57 5.78 7.22
CA LEU A 52 10.91 5.08 8.30
C LEU A 52 11.96 4.27 9.08
N PRO A 53 12.07 4.44 10.40
CA PRO A 53 12.85 3.55 11.25
C PRO A 53 12.39 2.09 11.09
N GLU A 54 13.30 1.14 11.29
CA GLU A 54 13.01 -0.29 11.17
C GLU A 54 11.83 -0.73 12.05
N ALA A 55 11.77 -0.22 13.29
CA ALA A 55 10.66 -0.49 14.21
C ALA A 55 9.28 0.02 13.70
N GLN A 56 9.26 0.98 12.77
CA GLN A 56 8.01 1.42 12.12
C GLN A 56 7.66 0.53 10.93
N LEU A 57 8.68 0.07 10.18
CA LEU A 57 8.48 -0.87 9.07
C LEU A 57 7.97 -2.23 9.56
N ASP A 58 8.34 -2.65 10.77
CA ASP A 58 7.90 -3.90 11.39
C ASP A 58 6.38 -3.98 11.61
N ARG A 59 5.66 -2.85 11.56
CA ARG A 59 4.19 -2.80 11.63
C ARG A 59 3.50 -3.19 10.33
N PHE A 60 4.25 -3.32 9.24
CA PHE A 60 3.71 -3.79 7.96
C PHE A 60 3.88 -5.30 7.87
N LEU A 61 2.78 -6.01 7.56
CA LEU A 61 2.80 -7.46 7.38
C LEU A 61 3.79 -7.91 6.29
N LEU A 62 3.92 -7.12 5.22
CA LEU A 62 4.78 -7.41 4.07
C LEU A 62 5.47 -6.13 3.60
N LYS A 63 6.75 -6.27 3.24
CA LYS A 63 7.52 -5.27 2.50
C LYS A 63 7.88 -5.83 1.13
N LEU A 64 7.32 -5.22 0.08
CA LEU A 64 7.64 -5.55 -1.30
C LEU A 64 8.70 -4.59 -1.83
N VAL A 65 9.82 -5.12 -2.31
CA VAL A 65 10.84 -4.36 -3.03
C VAL A 65 10.54 -4.49 -4.52
N LEU A 66 10.33 -3.34 -5.17
CA LEU A 66 10.01 -3.27 -6.60
C LEU A 66 11.22 -2.77 -7.35
N ASP A 67 11.98 -3.70 -7.92
CA ASP A 67 13.10 -3.39 -8.80
C ASP A 67 12.61 -3.05 -10.21
N LEU A 68 13.49 -2.42 -11.00
CA LEU A 68 13.24 -2.24 -12.41
C LEU A 68 13.13 -3.61 -13.09
N PRO A 69 12.15 -3.81 -14.00
CA PRO A 69 12.03 -5.05 -14.74
C PRO A 69 13.26 -5.26 -15.60
N GLU A 70 13.62 -6.54 -15.82
CA GLU A 70 14.59 -6.89 -16.85
C GLU A 70 14.13 -6.39 -18.22
N ARG A 71 15.08 -6.19 -19.13
CA ARG A 71 14.82 -5.59 -20.44
C ARG A 71 13.71 -6.30 -21.22
N GLU A 72 13.66 -7.63 -21.15
CA GLU A 72 12.63 -8.42 -21.84
C GLU A 72 11.23 -8.16 -21.26
N ALA A 73 11.12 -8.09 -19.94
CA ALA A 73 9.87 -7.77 -19.25
C ALA A 73 9.42 -6.32 -19.53
N GLU A 74 10.36 -5.37 -19.59
CA GLU A 74 10.07 -3.98 -19.97
C GLU A 74 9.50 -3.91 -21.40
N VAL A 75 10.13 -4.60 -22.36
CA VAL A 75 9.64 -4.68 -23.75
C VAL A 75 8.26 -5.34 -23.82
N GLU A 76 8.03 -6.39 -23.04
CA GLU A 76 6.72 -7.06 -22.97
C GLU A 76 5.63 -6.13 -22.42
N VAL A 77 5.93 -5.32 -21.39
CA VAL A 77 5.00 -4.30 -20.89
C VAL A 77 4.62 -3.31 -21.99
N LEU A 78 5.59 -2.81 -22.75
CA LEU A 78 5.35 -1.90 -23.87
C LEU A 78 4.52 -2.57 -24.98
N ARG A 79 4.81 -3.84 -25.29
CA ARG A 79 4.06 -4.61 -26.31
C ARG A 79 2.61 -4.86 -25.90
N ARG A 80 2.37 -5.20 -24.63
CA ARG A 80 1.01 -5.35 -24.09
C ARG A 80 0.24 -4.04 -24.17
N HIS A 81 0.86 -2.94 -23.75
CA HIS A 81 0.24 -1.63 -23.84
C HIS A 81 -0.07 -1.24 -25.30
N SER A 82 0.82 -1.51 -26.26
CA SER A 82 0.58 -1.17 -27.67
C SER A 82 -0.51 -2.03 -28.33
N THR A 83 -0.77 -3.23 -27.79
CA THR A 83 -1.80 -4.15 -28.27
C THR A 83 -3.14 -4.00 -27.53
N GLY A 84 -3.28 -2.96 -26.69
CA GLY A 84 -4.55 -2.57 -26.07
C GLY A 84 -4.77 -3.10 -24.66
N PHE A 85 -3.74 -3.62 -23.98
CA PHE A 85 -3.84 -3.91 -22.55
C PHE A 85 -4.02 -2.61 -21.75
N ASP A 86 -5.10 -2.53 -20.96
CA ASP A 86 -5.35 -1.45 -20.02
C ASP A 86 -5.16 -1.96 -18.57
N PRO A 87 -4.14 -1.48 -17.83
CA PRO A 87 -3.93 -1.89 -16.44
C PRO A 87 -5.05 -1.43 -15.50
N ARG A 88 -5.94 -0.52 -15.92
CA ARG A 88 -7.09 -0.06 -15.13
C ARG A 88 -8.31 -0.96 -15.31
N ASP A 89 -8.37 -1.74 -16.39
CA ASP A 89 -9.40 -2.76 -16.57
C ASP A 89 -8.91 -4.09 -15.98
N LEU A 90 -9.08 -4.22 -14.68
CA LEU A 90 -8.67 -5.42 -13.94
C LEU A 90 -9.39 -6.69 -14.44
N HIS A 91 -10.63 -6.56 -14.90
CA HIS A 91 -11.39 -7.70 -15.42
C HIS A 91 -10.82 -8.17 -16.77
N ALA A 92 -10.57 -7.25 -17.71
CA ALA A 92 -9.90 -7.57 -18.97
C ALA A 92 -8.47 -8.08 -18.77
N ALA A 93 -7.78 -7.62 -17.72
CA ALA A 93 -6.49 -8.13 -17.31
C ALA A 93 -6.54 -9.55 -16.70
N GLY A 94 -7.73 -10.15 -16.56
CA GLY A 94 -7.92 -11.49 -15.99
C GLY A 94 -7.79 -11.54 -14.47
N VAL A 95 -7.76 -10.39 -13.80
CA VAL A 95 -7.77 -10.30 -12.34
C VAL A 95 -9.20 -10.53 -11.87
N ARG A 96 -9.37 -11.56 -11.04
CA ARG A 96 -10.66 -11.91 -10.44
C ARG A 96 -10.57 -11.80 -8.92
N PRO A 97 -11.61 -11.26 -8.26
CA PRO A 97 -11.67 -11.28 -6.80
C PRO A 97 -11.70 -12.72 -6.30
N VAL A 98 -10.90 -13.01 -5.28
CA VAL A 98 -10.83 -14.35 -4.65
C VAL A 98 -11.53 -14.35 -3.28
N LEU A 99 -11.52 -13.22 -2.58
CA LEU A 99 -12.18 -13.02 -1.29
C LEU A 99 -12.82 -11.64 -1.25
N ASP A 100 -13.93 -11.54 -0.52
CA ASP A 100 -14.56 -10.29 -0.10
C ASP A 100 -14.25 -10.00 1.37
N ALA A 101 -14.78 -8.89 1.90
CA ALA A 101 -14.57 -8.48 3.29
C ALA A 101 -15.04 -9.56 4.29
N ASP A 102 -16.19 -10.19 4.03
CA ASP A 102 -16.74 -11.23 4.91
C ASP A 102 -15.89 -12.51 4.88
N GLY A 103 -15.43 -12.91 3.69
CA GLY A 103 -14.51 -14.01 3.50
C GLY A 103 -13.18 -13.79 4.20
N LEU A 104 -12.65 -12.57 4.14
CA LEU A 104 -11.43 -12.21 4.85
C LEU A 104 -11.62 -12.30 6.37
N ARG A 105 -12.71 -11.76 6.91
CA ARG A 105 -13.01 -11.83 8.34
C ARG A 105 -13.09 -13.27 8.85
N ARG A 106 -13.74 -14.16 8.09
CA ARG A 106 -13.82 -15.59 8.44
C ARG A 106 -12.47 -16.30 8.43
N ALA A 107 -11.53 -15.87 7.57
CA ALA A 107 -10.21 -16.48 7.47
C ALA A 107 -9.23 -16.01 8.57
N GLN A 108 -9.53 -14.89 9.25
CA GLN A 108 -8.72 -14.33 10.33
C GLN A 108 -9.11 -14.85 11.74
N ALA A 109 -10.29 -15.47 11.85
CA ALA A 109 -10.80 -16.08 13.09
C ALA A 109 -10.25 -17.48 13.30
#